data_AF-F0G5E9-F1
#
_entry.id   AF-F0G5E9-F1
#
_cell.length_a   1.000
_cell.length_b   1.000
_cell.length_c   1.000
_cell.angle_alpha   90.00
_cell.angle_beta   90.00
_cell.angle_gamma   90.00
#
_symmetry.space_group_name_H-M   'P 1'
#
loop_
_entity.id
_entity.type
_entity.pdbx_description
1 polymer ?
#
loop_
_entity_poly.entity_id
_entity_poly.type
_entity_poly.pdbx_seq_one_letter_code
_entity_poly.pdbx_strand_id
1 'polypeptide(L)'
;MSKSKDRAIVVKRVAPQKKGHHGGAWKLAYADFMTAMMAFFLLMWLLSAVTPVQLKGIAEYFNTPLKAALFGSGDRSSQDSSIINGGGRDLSSVDAGTLRRTDGTTPLAERVAKPVDEAAQAQLQGALERREQARLHDLQIKLMAAIEANPTLRQFKQQIRIDSTLLGLRIEIVDTQKRPMFAMSSDRVEPYMRDILREIG
;
A
#
# COMPACT_ATOMS: atom_id res chain seq x y z
N MET A 1 73.30 51.95 -24.45
CA MET A 1 73.00 51.21 -23.20
C MET A 1 71.56 50.71 -23.27
N SER A 2 71.32 49.50 -22.75
CA SER A 2 70.27 48.55 -23.14
C SER A 2 68.84 48.93 -22.76
N LYS A 3 67.90 48.77 -23.70
CA LYS A 3 66.44 48.69 -23.45
C LYS A 3 66.15 47.45 -22.59
N SER A 4 65.55 47.66 -21.42
CA SER A 4 65.02 46.60 -20.56
C SER A 4 63.88 45.88 -21.27
N LYS A 5 64.10 44.60 -21.62
CA LYS A 5 63.06 43.68 -22.11
C LYS A 5 62.13 43.35 -20.94
N ASP A 6 60.89 43.84 -20.98
CA ASP A 6 59.82 43.34 -20.12
C ASP A 6 59.65 41.84 -20.36
N ARG A 7 60.06 41.04 -19.39
CA ARG A 7 59.76 39.60 -19.37
C ARG A 7 58.37 39.42 -18.79
N ALA A 8 57.42 38.99 -19.62
CA ALA A 8 56.08 38.63 -19.17
C ALA A 8 56.16 37.46 -18.17
N ILE A 9 55.70 37.69 -16.93
CA ILE A 9 55.63 36.65 -15.90
C ILE A 9 54.37 35.82 -16.17
N VAL A 10 54.55 34.57 -16.61
CA VAL A 10 53.45 33.64 -16.83
C VAL A 10 53.21 32.84 -15.55
N VAL A 11 52.15 33.17 -14.82
CA VAL A 11 51.71 32.39 -13.65
C VAL A 11 50.75 31.29 -14.11
N LYS A 12 51.26 30.05 -14.26
CA LYS A 12 50.42 28.88 -14.51
C LYS A 12 49.76 28.44 -13.20
N ARG A 13 48.50 28.81 -12.99
CA ARG A 13 47.69 28.26 -11.89
C ARG A 13 47.16 26.89 -12.31
N VAL A 14 47.65 25.84 -11.66
CA VAL A 14 47.11 24.49 -11.85
C VAL A 14 45.87 24.38 -10.97
N ALA A 15 44.70 24.12 -11.56
CA ALA A 15 43.49 23.86 -10.80
C ALA A 15 43.69 22.59 -9.94
N PRO A 16 43.31 22.58 -8.66
CA PRO A 16 43.36 21.36 -7.87
C PRO A 16 42.47 20.31 -8.52
N GLN A 17 43.01 19.11 -8.73
CA GLN A 17 42.26 17.93 -9.16
C GLN A 17 41.08 17.74 -8.20
N LYS A 18 39.85 18.00 -8.69
CA LYS A 18 38.63 17.68 -7.96
C LYS A 18 38.60 16.16 -7.83
N LYS A 19 38.82 15.64 -6.62
CA LYS A 19 38.60 14.21 -6.33
C LYS A 19 37.18 13.89 -6.77
N GLY A 20 37.04 13.01 -7.75
CA GLY A 20 35.73 12.62 -8.28
C GLY A 20 34.87 12.05 -7.15
N HIS A 21 33.77 12.72 -6.84
CA HIS A 21 32.73 12.25 -5.92
C HIS A 21 31.88 11.13 -6.56
N HIS A 22 32.50 10.21 -7.30
CA HIS A 22 31.80 9.27 -8.17
C HIS A 22 32.22 7.86 -7.78
N GLY A 23 31.42 7.22 -6.93
CA GLY A 23 31.60 5.81 -6.57
C GLY A 23 31.12 5.41 -5.17
N GLY A 24 30.59 6.33 -4.38
CA GLY A 24 30.04 6.07 -3.03
C GLY A 24 28.51 5.92 -2.98
N ALA A 25 27.77 6.61 -3.85
CA ALA A 25 26.31 6.69 -3.77
C ALA A 25 25.61 5.33 -3.98
N TRP A 26 26.11 4.49 -4.87
CA TRP A 26 25.54 3.15 -5.12
C TRP A 26 25.69 2.20 -3.92
N LYS A 27 26.74 2.37 -3.11
CA LYS A 27 26.97 1.59 -1.90
C LYS A 27 25.99 1.95 -0.79
N LEU A 28 25.56 3.22 -0.74
CA LEU A 28 24.53 3.67 0.20
C LEU A 28 23.16 3.08 -0.17
N ALA A 29 22.82 3.06 -1.45
CA ALA A 29 21.60 2.40 -1.93
C ALA A 29 21.63 0.88 -1.69
N TYR A 30 22.79 0.24 -1.87
CA TYR A 30 22.96 -1.19 -1.58
C TYR A 30 22.83 -1.50 -0.07
N ALA A 31 23.40 -0.66 0.79
CA ALA A 31 23.28 -0.80 2.24
C ALA A 31 21.82 -0.67 2.68
N ASP A 32 21.10 0.35 2.18
CA ASP A 32 19.69 0.58 2.49
C ASP A 32 18.80 -0.60 2.06
N PHE A 33 19.04 -1.12 0.85
CA PHE A 33 18.36 -2.32 0.36
C PHE A 33 18.59 -3.54 1.27
N MET A 34 19.84 -3.78 1.68
CA MET A 34 20.15 -4.90 2.59
C MET A 34 19.51 -4.71 3.97
N THR A 35 19.43 -3.49 4.48
CA THR A 35 18.73 -3.22 5.75
C THR A 35 17.23 -3.42 5.64
N ALA A 36 16.61 -3.05 4.51
CA ALA A 36 15.20 -3.33 4.26
C ALA A 36 14.92 -4.84 4.20
N MET A 37 15.79 -5.61 3.53
CA MET A 37 15.70 -7.07 3.46
C MET A 37 15.88 -7.73 4.83
N MET A 38 16.81 -7.24 5.65
CA MET A 38 17.02 -7.71 7.03
C MET A 38 15.79 -7.42 7.90
N ALA A 39 15.23 -6.21 7.83
CA ALA A 39 14.04 -5.84 8.59
C ALA A 39 12.82 -6.68 8.18
N PHE A 40 12.62 -6.90 6.88
CA PHE A 40 11.57 -7.77 6.36
C PHE A 40 11.76 -9.22 6.84
N PHE A 41 12.99 -9.73 6.82
CA PHE A 41 13.30 -11.06 7.34
C PHE A 41 12.99 -11.19 8.83
N LEU A 42 13.39 -10.21 9.66
CA LEU A 42 13.08 -10.21 11.10
C LEU A 42 11.58 -10.16 11.36
N LEU A 43 10.82 -9.41 10.55
CA LEU A 43 9.37 -9.38 10.64
C LEU A 43 8.76 -10.74 10.31
N MET A 44 9.12 -11.33 9.16
CA MET A 44 8.63 -12.67 8.77
C MET A 44 9.05 -13.74 9.77
N TRP A 45 10.25 -13.63 10.32
CA TRP A 45 10.78 -14.52 11.34
C TRP A 45 9.95 -14.44 12.63
N LEU A 46 9.60 -13.24 13.08
CA LEU A 46 8.73 -13.03 14.23
C LEU A 46 7.33 -13.60 13.96
N LEU A 47 6.76 -13.34 12.78
CA LEU A 47 5.44 -13.85 12.39
C LEU A 47 5.40 -15.38 12.33
N SER A 48 6.50 -16.04 11.94
CA SER A 48 6.59 -17.51 11.93
C SER A 48 6.59 -18.14 13.32
N ALA A 49 6.99 -17.40 14.36
CA ALA A 49 7.00 -17.87 15.75
C ALA A 49 5.66 -17.59 16.48
N VAL A 50 4.77 -16.79 15.87
CA VAL A 50 3.51 -16.34 16.46
C VAL A 50 2.37 -17.25 16.01
N THR A 51 1.45 -17.58 16.93
CA THR A 51 0.29 -18.41 16.60
C THR A 51 -0.74 -17.62 15.77
N PRO A 52 -1.55 -18.29 14.92
CA PRO A 52 -2.55 -17.60 14.10
C PRO A 52 -3.57 -16.79 14.93
N VAL A 53 -3.83 -17.19 16.18
CA VAL A 53 -4.71 -16.47 17.12
C VAL A 53 -4.07 -15.15 17.55
N GLN A 54 -2.79 -15.14 17.90
CA GLN A 54 -2.06 -13.94 18.28
C GLN A 54 -1.90 -12.98 17.08
N LEU A 55 -1.68 -13.51 15.89
CA LEU A 55 -1.60 -12.73 14.65
C LEU A 55 -2.92 -11.96 14.37
N LYS A 56 -4.07 -12.63 14.50
CA LYS A 56 -5.39 -12.00 14.38
C LYS A 56 -5.57 -10.87 15.41
N GLY A 57 -5.17 -11.09 16.66
CA GLY A 57 -5.25 -10.07 17.71
C GLY A 57 -4.42 -8.81 17.43
N ILE A 58 -3.23 -8.97 16.84
CA ILE A 58 -2.40 -7.84 16.41
C ILE A 58 -3.02 -7.13 15.20
N ALA A 59 -3.57 -7.88 14.23
CA ALA A 59 -4.21 -7.30 13.04
C ALA A 59 -5.47 -6.48 13.38
N GLU A 60 -6.27 -6.93 14.35
CA GLU A 60 -7.47 -6.21 14.80
C GLU A 60 -7.13 -4.85 15.43
N TYR A 61 -6.00 -4.76 16.16
CA TYR A 61 -5.48 -3.52 16.74
C TYR A 61 -5.19 -2.45 15.68
N PHE A 62 -4.59 -2.84 14.53
CA PHE A 62 -4.28 -1.91 13.44
C PHE A 62 -5.48 -1.59 12.55
N ASN A 63 -6.44 -2.50 12.40
CA ASN A 63 -7.63 -2.28 11.59
C ASN A 63 -8.70 -1.42 12.28
N THR A 64 -8.62 -1.22 13.60
CA THR A 64 -9.63 -0.45 14.35
C THR A 64 -9.03 0.67 15.21
N PRO A 65 -8.25 1.61 14.63
CA PRO A 65 -7.57 2.66 15.40
C PRO A 65 -8.55 3.55 16.18
N LEU A 66 -9.76 3.75 15.63
CA LEU A 66 -10.83 4.52 16.29
C LEU A 66 -11.45 3.82 17.50
N LYS A 67 -11.51 2.47 17.54
CA LYS A 67 -11.99 1.75 18.74
C LYS A 67 -10.94 1.81 19.85
N ALA A 68 -9.66 1.66 19.51
CA ALA A 68 -8.58 1.84 20.50
C ALA A 68 -8.54 3.27 21.06
N ALA A 69 -8.81 4.30 20.24
CA ALA A 69 -8.86 5.68 20.68
C ALA A 69 -10.13 6.04 21.49
N LEU A 70 -11.32 5.54 21.09
CA LEU A 70 -12.58 5.81 21.81
C LEU A 70 -12.76 4.96 23.09
N PHE A 71 -12.20 3.75 23.14
CA PHE A 71 -12.33 2.84 24.31
C PHE A 71 -11.05 2.71 25.14
N GLY A 72 -9.93 3.32 24.73
CA GLY A 72 -8.61 3.19 25.37
C GLY A 72 -8.10 4.43 26.11
N SER A 73 -8.88 5.50 26.20
CA SER A 73 -8.54 6.68 27.02
C SER A 73 -9.63 6.86 28.07
N GLY A 74 -9.51 6.16 29.21
CA GLY A 74 -10.53 6.32 30.24
C GLY A 74 -10.33 5.61 31.57
N ASP A 75 -9.68 4.44 31.65
CA ASP A 75 -9.52 3.83 32.97
C ASP A 75 -8.31 2.89 33.06
N ARG A 76 -7.35 3.33 33.88
CA ARG A 76 -6.31 2.55 34.58
C ARG A 76 -5.65 1.42 33.79
N SER A 77 -4.53 1.77 33.16
CA SER A 77 -3.43 0.85 32.83
C SER A 77 -2.65 0.37 34.08
N SER A 78 -3.35 -0.05 35.13
CA SER A 78 -2.74 -0.58 36.35
C SER A 78 -3.59 -1.74 36.84
N GLN A 79 -3.36 -2.92 36.26
CA GLN A 79 -3.87 -4.18 36.78
C GLN A 79 -2.87 -4.82 37.77
N ASP A 80 -2.35 -4.02 38.69
CA ASP A 80 -1.87 -4.58 39.96
C ASP A 80 -3.08 -4.59 40.89
N SER A 81 -3.47 -5.78 41.34
CA SER A 81 -4.53 -5.94 42.34
C SER A 81 -4.00 -5.47 43.71
N SER A 82 -3.92 -4.17 43.90
CA SER A 82 -3.72 -3.57 45.22
C SER A 82 -4.83 -2.55 45.48
N ILE A 83 -5.52 -2.74 46.61
CA ILE A 83 -6.61 -1.85 47.06
C ILE A 83 -6.03 -0.51 47.61
N ILE A 84 -4.70 -0.39 47.70
CA ILE A 84 -3.99 0.77 48.25
C ILE A 84 -3.08 1.35 47.17
N ASN A 85 -3.41 2.57 46.76
CA ASN A 85 -2.68 3.32 45.74
C ASN A 85 -1.28 3.72 46.26
N GLY A 86 -0.23 2.96 45.93
CA GLY A 86 1.17 3.33 46.22
C GLY A 86 2.13 2.23 46.71
N GLY A 87 1.75 0.95 46.77
CA GLY A 87 2.64 -0.14 47.21
C GLY A 87 3.36 -0.83 46.06
N GLY A 88 4.70 -0.89 46.11
CA GLY A 88 5.52 -1.65 45.17
C GLY A 88 5.35 -3.16 45.27
N ARG A 89 5.67 -3.84 44.17
CA ARG A 89 5.53 -5.28 43.88
C ARG A 89 5.84 -6.20 45.06
N ASP A 90 4.94 -7.14 45.36
CA ASP A 90 5.21 -8.26 46.24
C ASP A 90 6.04 -9.32 45.49
N LEU A 91 7.29 -9.51 45.92
CA LEU A 91 8.26 -10.42 45.28
C LEU A 91 7.95 -11.90 45.55
N SER A 92 6.90 -12.21 46.33
CA SER A 92 6.51 -13.57 46.70
C SER A 92 5.53 -14.24 45.71
N SER A 93 4.98 -13.51 44.73
CA SER A 93 4.14 -14.13 43.70
C SER A 93 4.99 -14.84 42.64
N VAL A 94 4.79 -16.15 42.50
CA VAL A 94 5.49 -17.02 41.53
C VAL A 94 4.95 -16.83 40.09
N ASP A 95 3.90 -16.02 39.90
CA ASP A 95 3.34 -15.74 38.59
C ASP A 95 4.12 -14.65 37.85
N ALA A 96 4.88 -15.09 36.85
CA ALA A 96 5.61 -14.23 35.93
C ALA A 96 4.64 -13.46 35.02
N GLY A 97 4.23 -12.26 35.45
CA GLY A 97 3.73 -11.19 34.61
C GLY A 97 2.33 -11.41 34.01
N THR A 98 1.52 -10.37 34.04
CA THR A 98 0.20 -10.32 33.40
C THR A 98 0.31 -10.38 31.88
N LEU A 99 0.55 -11.56 31.32
CA LEU A 99 0.02 -11.90 30.00
C LEU A 99 -1.47 -12.15 30.21
N ARG A 100 -2.32 -11.43 29.46
CA ARG A 100 -3.77 -11.64 29.40
C ARG A 100 -4.00 -13.13 29.11
N ARG A 101 -4.29 -13.90 30.16
CA ARG A 101 -4.74 -15.29 30.05
C ARG A 101 -6.18 -15.23 29.57
N THR A 102 -6.36 -15.26 28.25
CA THR A 102 -7.66 -15.48 27.61
C THR A 102 -8.01 -16.97 27.70
N ASP A 103 -8.11 -17.49 28.93
CA ASP A 103 -8.79 -18.76 29.14
C ASP A 103 -10.27 -18.41 29.22
N GLY A 104 -11.01 -18.71 28.14
CA GLY A 104 -12.38 -18.26 27.88
C GLY A 104 -13.46 -18.81 28.83
N THR A 105 -13.24 -18.76 30.13
CA THR A 105 -14.08 -19.38 31.17
C THR A 105 -14.84 -18.37 32.01
N THR A 106 -15.24 -17.23 31.42
CA THR A 106 -16.24 -16.33 32.03
C THR A 106 -17.58 -16.45 31.29
N PRO A 107 -18.73 -16.50 32.00
CA PRO A 107 -20.06 -16.59 31.36
C PRO A 107 -20.43 -15.34 30.53
N LEU A 108 -19.67 -14.24 30.67
CA LEU A 108 -19.74 -13.08 29.79
C LEU A 108 -19.01 -13.33 28.44
N ALA A 109 -17.93 -14.13 28.46
CA ALA A 109 -17.21 -14.55 27.25
C ALA A 109 -18.02 -15.56 26.43
N GLU A 110 -18.89 -16.38 27.04
CA GLU A 110 -19.73 -17.34 26.31
C GLU A 110 -20.84 -16.66 25.47
N ARG A 111 -21.27 -15.45 25.84
CA ARG A 111 -22.20 -14.65 25.03
C ARG A 111 -21.52 -13.82 23.93
N VAL A 112 -20.23 -13.51 24.09
CA VAL A 112 -19.42 -12.82 23.08
C VAL A 112 -18.73 -13.81 22.13
N ALA A 113 -18.52 -15.06 22.55
CA ALA A 113 -17.88 -16.14 21.79
C ALA A 113 -18.90 -17.10 21.15
N LYS A 114 -20.11 -16.63 20.83
CA LYS A 114 -20.95 -17.34 19.88
C LYS A 114 -20.36 -17.09 18.47
N PRO A 115 -19.97 -18.13 17.71
CA PRO A 115 -19.38 -18.02 16.37
C PRO A 115 -20.44 -17.66 15.30
N VAL A 116 -21.39 -16.80 15.65
CA VAL A 116 -22.58 -16.51 14.84
C VAL A 116 -22.27 -15.50 13.74
N ASP A 117 -21.14 -14.78 13.81
CA ASP A 117 -20.94 -13.63 12.93
C ASP A 117 -19.84 -13.80 11.88
N GLU A 118 -18.87 -14.71 11.98
CA GLU A 118 -17.83 -14.84 10.93
C GLU A 118 -18.40 -15.51 9.65
N ALA A 119 -19.21 -16.56 9.80
CA ALA A 119 -19.90 -17.20 8.68
C ALA A 119 -21.02 -16.33 8.10
N ALA A 120 -21.75 -15.61 8.96
CA ALA A 120 -22.80 -14.68 8.52
C ALA A 120 -22.19 -13.46 7.81
N GLN A 121 -21.08 -12.89 8.32
CA GLN A 121 -20.36 -11.79 7.67
C GLN A 121 -19.72 -12.24 6.34
N ALA A 122 -19.13 -13.43 6.27
CA ALA A 122 -18.61 -13.97 5.01
C ALA A 122 -19.72 -14.20 3.97
N GLN A 123 -20.89 -14.68 4.39
CA GLN A 123 -22.06 -14.81 3.51
C GLN A 123 -22.61 -13.46 3.04
N LEU A 124 -22.63 -12.46 3.92
CA LEU A 124 -23.02 -11.09 3.59
C LEU A 124 -22.02 -10.48 2.58
N GLN A 125 -20.71 -10.62 2.80
CA GLN A 125 -19.66 -10.16 1.89
C GLN A 125 -19.76 -10.86 0.52
N GLY A 126 -19.83 -12.19 0.48
CA GLY A 126 -19.98 -12.93 -0.78
C GLY A 126 -21.31 -12.66 -1.51
N ALA A 127 -22.37 -12.25 -0.80
CA ALA A 127 -23.60 -11.79 -1.43
C ALA A 127 -23.47 -10.37 -2.02
N LEU A 128 -22.72 -9.48 -1.35
CA LEU A 128 -22.40 -8.14 -1.86
C LEU A 128 -21.50 -8.22 -3.11
N GLU A 129 -20.45 -9.03 -3.07
CA GLU A 129 -19.53 -9.25 -4.20
C GLU A 129 -20.27 -9.78 -5.44
N ARG A 130 -21.19 -10.74 -5.28
CA ARG A 130 -22.01 -11.25 -6.40
C ARG A 130 -22.91 -10.18 -7.01
N ARG A 131 -23.51 -9.31 -6.18
CA ARG A 131 -24.33 -8.19 -6.66
C ARG A 131 -23.47 -7.17 -7.39
N GLU A 132 -22.27 -6.90 -6.88
CA GLU A 132 -21.31 -6.00 -7.52
C GLU A 132 -20.84 -6.55 -8.87
N GLN A 133 -20.49 -7.83 -8.95
CA GLN A 133 -20.14 -8.49 -10.21
C GLN A 133 -21.26 -8.42 -11.25
N ALA A 134 -22.51 -8.67 -10.85
CA ALA A 134 -23.66 -8.54 -11.75
C ALA A 134 -23.81 -7.10 -12.26
N ARG A 135 -23.64 -6.10 -11.37
CA ARG A 135 -23.70 -4.68 -11.74
C ARG A 135 -22.58 -4.28 -12.70
N LEU A 136 -21.36 -4.78 -12.49
CA LEU A 136 -20.21 -4.53 -13.36
C LEU A 136 -20.41 -5.17 -14.74
N HIS A 137 -20.98 -6.37 -14.78
CA HIS A 137 -21.33 -7.05 -16.04
C HIS A 137 -22.40 -6.28 -16.83
N ASP A 138 -23.45 -5.81 -16.16
CA ASP A 138 -24.47 -4.97 -16.80
C ASP A 138 -23.87 -3.66 -17.35
N LEU A 139 -22.91 -3.07 -16.62
CA LEU A 139 -22.21 -1.86 -17.05
C LEU A 139 -21.31 -2.13 -18.26
N GLN A 140 -20.62 -3.27 -18.30
CA GLN A 140 -19.86 -3.74 -19.47
C GLN A 140 -20.75 -3.83 -20.71
N ILE A 141 -21.92 -4.48 -20.60
CA ILE A 141 -22.85 -4.62 -21.73
C ILE A 141 -23.34 -3.25 -22.20
N LYS A 142 -23.71 -2.35 -21.28
CA LYS A 142 -24.15 -0.99 -21.60
C LYS A 142 -23.07 -0.19 -22.32
N LEU A 143 -21.82 -0.27 -21.87
CA LEU A 143 -20.70 0.40 -22.54
C LEU A 143 -20.46 -0.17 -23.94
N MET A 144 -20.50 -1.48 -24.11
CA MET A 144 -20.37 -2.10 -25.44
C MET A 144 -21.48 -1.64 -26.38
N ALA A 145 -22.72 -1.56 -25.89
CA ALA A 145 -23.86 -1.05 -26.67
C ALA A 145 -23.70 0.45 -27.00
N ALA A 146 -23.22 1.27 -26.07
CA ALA A 146 -22.96 2.69 -26.31
C ALA A 146 -21.87 2.92 -27.36
N ILE A 147 -20.78 2.13 -27.31
CA ILE A 147 -19.72 2.13 -28.33
C ILE A 147 -20.27 1.75 -29.70
N GLU A 148 -21.17 0.77 -29.75
CA GLU A 148 -21.78 0.34 -31.01
C GLU A 148 -22.79 1.36 -31.54
N ALA A 149 -23.51 2.07 -30.67
CA ALA A 149 -24.43 3.13 -31.06
C ALA A 149 -23.70 4.34 -31.67
N ASN A 150 -22.54 4.74 -31.13
CA ASN A 150 -21.80 5.90 -31.61
C ASN A 150 -20.94 5.55 -32.85
N PRO A 151 -21.19 6.15 -34.04
CA PRO A 151 -20.40 5.90 -35.24
C PRO A 151 -18.90 6.20 -35.08
N THR A 152 -18.53 7.20 -34.26
CA THR A 152 -17.14 7.57 -34.05
C THR A 152 -16.39 6.52 -33.24
N LEU A 153 -17.03 5.91 -32.23
CA LEU A 153 -16.42 4.87 -31.39
C LEU A 153 -16.43 3.50 -32.08
N ARG A 154 -17.44 3.23 -32.91
CA ARG A 154 -17.59 1.96 -33.62
C ARG A 154 -16.37 1.61 -34.47
N GLN A 155 -15.72 2.59 -35.09
CA GLN A 155 -14.49 2.37 -35.87
C GLN A 155 -13.29 1.93 -35.01
N PHE A 156 -13.33 2.22 -33.70
CA PHE A 156 -12.30 1.90 -32.72
C PHE A 156 -12.64 0.67 -31.87
N LYS A 157 -13.71 -0.06 -32.19
CA LYS A 157 -14.16 -1.27 -31.47
C LYS A 157 -13.07 -2.33 -31.29
N GLN A 158 -12.12 -2.42 -32.23
CA GLN A 158 -11.00 -3.36 -32.14
C GLN A 158 -9.86 -2.88 -31.21
N GLN A 159 -9.78 -1.58 -30.97
CA GLN A 159 -8.76 -0.95 -30.13
C GLN A 159 -9.24 -0.78 -28.68
N ILE A 160 -10.55 -0.78 -28.43
CA ILE A 160 -11.14 -0.65 -27.10
C ILE A 160 -11.51 -2.04 -26.58
N ARG A 161 -10.90 -2.48 -25.47
CA ARG A 161 -11.20 -3.74 -24.79
C ARG A 161 -11.77 -3.45 -23.41
N ILE A 162 -12.83 -4.16 -23.04
CA ILE A 162 -13.51 -3.97 -21.76
C ILE A 162 -13.63 -5.32 -21.07
N ASP A 163 -12.95 -5.46 -19.93
CA ASP A 163 -12.89 -6.69 -19.16
C ASP A 163 -13.41 -6.46 -17.72
N SER A 164 -14.24 -7.36 -17.22
CA SER A 164 -14.61 -7.38 -15.80
C SER A 164 -13.55 -8.13 -15.00
N THR A 165 -12.91 -7.46 -14.05
CA THR A 165 -11.88 -8.04 -13.16
C THR A 165 -12.39 -8.11 -11.72
N LEU A 166 -11.67 -8.83 -10.84
CA LEU A 166 -11.99 -8.90 -9.41
C LEU A 166 -11.94 -7.54 -8.71
N LEU A 167 -11.19 -6.57 -9.27
CA LEU A 167 -11.04 -5.22 -8.71
C LEU A 167 -12.06 -4.23 -9.27
N GLY A 168 -12.81 -4.60 -10.32
CA GLY A 168 -13.73 -3.70 -11.03
C GLY A 168 -13.66 -3.85 -12.55
N LEU A 169 -14.16 -2.84 -13.27
CA LEU A 169 -14.16 -2.82 -14.73
C LEU A 169 -12.87 -2.21 -15.28
N ARG A 170 -12.17 -2.95 -16.13
CA ARG A 170 -10.96 -2.49 -16.82
C ARG A 170 -11.28 -2.13 -18.27
N ILE A 171 -10.89 -0.93 -18.68
CA ILE A 171 -11.03 -0.43 -20.05
C ILE A 171 -9.62 -0.20 -20.60
N GLU A 172 -9.26 -0.93 -21.65
CA GLU A 172 -7.97 -0.83 -22.32
C GLU A 172 -8.16 -0.20 -23.70
N ILE A 173 -7.31 0.76 -24.05
CA ILE A 173 -7.30 1.39 -25.37
C ILE A 173 -5.92 1.12 -25.99
N VAL A 174 -5.89 0.31 -27.04
CA VAL A 174 -4.67 -0.23 -27.64
C VAL A 174 -4.35 0.46 -28.96
N ASP A 175 -3.08 0.78 -29.13
CA ASP A 175 -2.58 1.39 -30.34
C ASP A 175 -2.35 0.38 -31.49
N THR A 176 -2.51 0.82 -32.75
CA THR A 176 -2.16 0.06 -33.95
C THR A 176 -1.28 0.88 -34.90
N GLN A 177 -0.44 0.20 -35.68
CA GLN A 177 0.49 0.84 -36.63
C GLN A 177 -0.17 1.82 -37.62
N LYS A 178 -1.45 1.61 -37.95
CA LYS A 178 -2.20 2.46 -38.89
C LYS A 178 -2.94 3.61 -38.19
N ARG A 179 -3.14 3.54 -36.87
CA ARG A 179 -3.94 4.49 -36.08
C ARG A 179 -3.33 4.69 -34.68
N PRO A 180 -2.20 5.44 -34.59
CA PRO A 180 -1.47 5.78 -33.35
C PRO A 180 -2.36 6.48 -32.30
N MET A 181 -2.47 6.09 -31.04
CA MET A 181 -3.28 6.86 -30.07
C MET A 181 -2.59 8.15 -29.61
N PHE A 182 -1.27 8.18 -29.75
CA PHE A 182 -0.40 9.30 -29.43
C PHE A 182 0.47 9.63 -30.63
N ALA A 183 0.81 10.90 -30.82
CA ALA A 183 1.76 11.29 -31.86
C ALA A 183 3.11 10.57 -31.66
N MET A 184 3.80 10.24 -32.75
CA MET A 184 5.05 9.49 -32.67
C MET A 184 6.06 10.19 -31.75
N SER A 185 6.59 9.46 -30.78
CA SER A 185 7.54 9.96 -29.76
C SER A 185 7.01 11.13 -28.91
N SER A 186 5.69 11.29 -28.78
CA SER A 186 5.07 12.34 -27.99
C SER A 186 4.01 11.78 -27.04
N ASP A 187 3.78 12.51 -25.96
CA ASP A 187 2.68 12.34 -25.00
C ASP A 187 1.38 13.02 -25.45
N ARG A 188 1.37 13.69 -26.61
CA ARG A 188 0.18 14.32 -27.17
C ARG A 188 -0.74 13.28 -27.78
N VAL A 189 -1.97 13.22 -27.27
CA VAL A 189 -3.04 12.38 -27.82
C VAL A 189 -3.46 12.87 -29.21
N GLU A 190 -3.71 11.92 -30.11
CA GLU A 190 -4.33 12.21 -31.40
C GLU A 190 -5.80 12.65 -31.21
N PRO A 191 -6.38 13.41 -32.16
CA PRO A 191 -7.74 13.93 -32.03
C PRO A 191 -8.79 12.86 -31.71
N TYR A 192 -8.71 11.70 -32.36
CA TYR A 192 -9.63 10.60 -32.11
C TYR A 192 -9.49 9.96 -30.73
N MET A 193 -8.29 9.89 -30.16
CA MET A 193 -8.10 9.40 -28.78
C MET A 193 -8.78 10.33 -27.78
N ARG A 194 -8.71 11.64 -28.02
CA ARG A 194 -9.43 12.64 -27.22
C ARG A 194 -10.94 12.47 -27.30
N ASP A 195 -11.46 12.18 -28.49
CA ASP A 195 -12.89 11.96 -28.69
C ASP A 195 -13.34 10.66 -27.99
N ILE A 196 -12.56 9.58 -28.07
CA ILE A 196 -12.82 8.33 -27.32
C ILE A 196 -12.91 8.60 -25.82
N LEU A 197 -11.96 9.34 -25.26
CA LEU A 197 -11.93 9.63 -23.81
C LEU A 197 -13.12 10.49 -23.36
N ARG A 198 -13.56 11.44 -24.19
CA ARG A 198 -14.72 12.31 -23.88
C ARG A 198 -16.07 11.61 -23.96
N GLU A 199 -16.16 10.57 -24.77
CA GLU A 199 -17.41 9.81 -24.94
C GLU A 199 -17.53 8.69 -23.89
N ILE A 200 -16.41 8.20 -23.36
CA ILE A 200 -16.39 7.14 -22.33
C ILE A 200 -16.40 7.71 -20.91
N GLY A 201 -15.80 8.89 -20.68
CA GLY A 201 -15.71 9.55 -19.36
C GLY A 201 -16.63 10.75 -19.23
#